data_AF-S9TN40-F1
#
_entry.id   AF-S9TN40-F1
#
_cell.length_a   1.000
_cell.length_b   1.000
_cell.length_c   1.000
_cell.angle_alpha   90.00
_cell.angle_beta   90.00
_cell.angle_gamma   90.00
#
_symmetry.space_group_name_H-M   'P 1'
#
loop_
_entity.id
_entity.type
_entity.pdbx_description
1 polymer ?
#
loop_
_entity_poly.entity_id
_entity_poly.type
_entity_poly.pdbx_seq_one_letter_code
_entity_poly.pdbx_strand_id
1 'polypeptide(L)'
;MLRTGNTSRRKWMIVLHAALALMLLQGLVLWAPQAQAAVSSKTIVGYWHNFDNGSGFIKLRDVSPKFDVINVSFAEPTSGVTNGTIGFTPYNYTDTDFKADVSYLQSQGKKVIISMGVRMGRCNCRTPEPEIISLIQSLRSLRNTASTDLM
;
A
#
# COMPACT_ATOMS: atom_id res chain seq x y z
N MET A 1 -82.68 15.21 -1.09
CA MET A 1 -81.60 14.92 -0.11
C MET A 1 -80.47 14.18 -0.84
N LEU A 2 -79.38 14.86 -1.17
CA LEU A 2 -78.22 14.25 -1.84
C LEU A 2 -77.17 13.84 -0.79
N ARG A 3 -76.85 12.54 -0.74
CA ARG A 3 -75.91 11.93 0.22
C ARG A 3 -74.48 12.08 -0.28
N THR A 4 -73.87 13.24 -0.06
CA THR A 4 -72.43 13.46 -0.30
C THR A 4 -71.61 12.95 0.87
N GLY A 5 -71.07 11.73 0.77
CA GLY A 5 -70.27 11.18 1.87
C GLY A 5 -69.58 9.86 1.53
N ASN A 6 -68.68 9.83 0.55
CA ASN A 6 -67.76 8.69 0.42
C ASN A 6 -66.48 8.97 -0.42
N THR A 7 -66.44 10.03 -1.20
CA THR A 7 -65.30 10.33 -2.09
C THR A 7 -64.05 10.75 -1.32
N SER A 8 -64.21 11.51 -0.24
CA SER A 8 -63.08 11.97 0.58
C SER A 8 -62.40 10.81 1.32
N ARG A 9 -63.18 9.91 1.96
CA ARG A 9 -62.66 8.73 2.66
C ARG A 9 -61.88 7.78 1.74
N ARG A 10 -62.33 7.57 0.49
CA ARG A 10 -61.61 6.76 -0.49
C ARG A 10 -60.26 7.37 -0.89
N LYS A 11 -60.18 8.69 -1.05
CA LYS A 11 -58.92 9.39 -1.36
C LYS A 11 -57.90 9.27 -0.22
N TRP A 12 -58.35 9.44 1.03
CA TRP A 12 -57.50 9.28 2.21
C TRP A 12 -57.02 7.84 2.41
N MET A 13 -57.86 6.84 2.10
CA MET A 13 -57.43 5.44 2.14
C MET A 13 -56.33 5.13 1.11
N ILE A 14 -56.37 5.70 -0.09
CA ILE A 14 -55.32 5.50 -1.11
C ILE A 14 -54.00 6.12 -0.67
N VAL A 15 -54.03 7.32 -0.08
CA VAL A 15 -52.83 7.99 0.45
C VAL A 15 -52.20 7.20 1.60
N LEU A 16 -53.02 6.65 2.50
CA LEU A 16 -52.55 5.80 3.60
C LEU A 16 -51.88 4.51 3.09
N HIS A 17 -52.45 3.85 2.08
CA HIS A 17 -51.84 2.66 1.49
C HIS A 17 -50.53 2.98 0.76
N ALA A 18 -50.46 4.12 0.05
CA ALA A 18 -49.25 4.56 -0.62
C ALA A 18 -48.12 4.89 0.38
N ALA A 19 -48.45 5.56 1.49
CA ALA A 19 -47.49 5.88 2.55
C ALA A 19 -46.99 4.63 3.28
N LEU A 20 -47.88 3.66 3.54
CA LEU A 20 -47.53 2.38 4.15
C LEU A 20 -46.64 1.53 3.21
N ALA A 21 -46.96 1.49 1.92
CA ALA A 21 -46.14 0.81 0.92
C ALA A 21 -44.74 1.45 0.77
N LEU A 22 -44.65 2.78 0.87
CA LEU A 22 -43.38 3.51 0.81
C LEU A 22 -42.52 3.28 2.07
N MET A 23 -43.14 3.19 3.25
CA MET A 23 -42.46 2.82 4.50
C MET A 23 -41.95 1.37 4.48
N LEU A 24 -42.73 0.44 3.94
CA LEU A 24 -42.33 -0.97 3.80
C LEU A 24 -41.20 -1.15 2.78
N LEU A 25 -41.13 -0.31 1.75
CA LEU A 25 -40.03 -0.32 0.77
C LEU A 25 -38.70 0.19 1.36
N GLN A 26 -38.75 1.08 2.36
CA GLN A 26 -37.55 1.64 3.01
C GLN A 26 -36.99 0.74 4.12
N GLY A 27 -37.82 -0.13 4.72
CA GLY A 27 -37.39 -1.07 5.77
C GLY A 27 -36.46 -2.19 5.29
N LEU A 28 -36.29 -2.39 3.98
CA LEU A 28 -35.48 -3.45 3.38
C LEU A 28 -34.00 -3.09 3.17
N VAL A 29 -33.59 -1.85 3.46
CA VAL A 29 -32.21 -1.36 3.18
C VAL A 29 -31.34 -1.28 4.44
N LEU A 30 -31.89 -1.47 5.65
CA LEU A 30 -31.19 -1.24 6.92
C LEU A 30 -30.49 -2.46 7.54
N TRP A 31 -30.49 -3.63 6.88
CA TRP A 31 -29.71 -4.79 7.33
C TRP A 31 -28.96 -5.48 6.19
N ALA A 32 -28.36 -4.70 5.28
CA ALA A 32 -27.12 -5.21 4.72
C ALA A 32 -26.11 -5.26 5.90
N PRO A 33 -25.52 -6.42 6.25
CA PRO A 33 -24.34 -6.37 7.10
C PRO A 33 -23.34 -5.49 6.37
N GLN A 34 -23.03 -4.32 6.92
CA GLN A 34 -21.82 -3.63 6.53
C GLN A 34 -20.70 -4.59 6.90
N ALA A 35 -20.20 -5.32 5.90
CA ALA A 35 -18.92 -5.95 6.00
C ALA A 35 -17.92 -4.80 6.13
N GLN A 36 -17.75 -4.31 7.37
CA GLN A 36 -16.57 -3.58 7.74
C GLN A 36 -15.46 -4.60 7.50
N ALA A 37 -14.81 -4.51 6.35
CA ALA A 37 -13.62 -5.29 6.08
C ALA A 37 -12.74 -5.08 7.32
N ALA A 38 -12.47 -6.16 8.05
CA ALA A 38 -11.53 -6.11 9.14
C ALA A 38 -10.16 -5.92 8.50
N VAL A 39 -9.84 -4.66 8.18
CA VAL A 39 -8.57 -4.29 7.59
C VAL A 39 -7.56 -4.41 8.71
N SER A 40 -6.83 -5.53 8.77
CA SER A 40 -5.48 -5.42 9.29
C SER A 40 -4.62 -4.81 8.19
N SER A 41 -4.72 -3.49 8.00
CA SER A 41 -3.88 -2.69 7.08
C SER A 41 -2.44 -2.57 7.57
N LYS A 42 -1.93 -3.62 8.22
CA LYS A 42 -0.66 -3.58 8.92
C LYS A 42 0.45 -4.07 8.01
N THR A 43 1.11 -3.12 7.35
CA THR A 43 2.33 -3.34 6.58
C THR A 43 3.52 -3.57 7.51
N ILE A 44 4.27 -4.65 7.29
CA ILE A 44 5.54 -4.91 7.97
C ILE A 44 6.69 -4.50 7.05
N VAL A 45 7.49 -3.54 7.52
CA VAL A 45 8.67 -3.02 6.82
C VAL A 45 9.93 -3.55 7.50
N GLY A 46 10.80 -4.19 6.74
CA GLY A 46 12.07 -4.73 7.22
C GLY A 46 13.27 -4.13 6.50
N TYR A 47 14.39 -4.01 7.21
CA TYR A 47 15.68 -3.65 6.62
C TYR A 47 16.46 -4.94 6.31
N TRP A 48 16.98 -5.05 5.09
CA TRP A 48 17.81 -6.18 4.64
C TRP A 48 19.25 -5.72 4.51
N HIS A 49 20.18 -6.43 5.13
CA HIS A 49 21.58 -6.05 5.18
C HIS A 49 22.28 -6.44 3.87
N ASN A 50 22.71 -5.43 3.11
CA ASN A 50 23.63 -5.56 1.98
C ASN A 50 25.09 -5.48 2.46
N PHE A 51 25.38 -6.01 3.65
CA PHE A 51 26.69 -6.01 4.28
C PHE A 51 26.72 -7.08 5.39
N ASP A 52 27.93 -7.44 5.82
CA ASP A 52 28.11 -8.31 6.98
C ASP A 52 28.33 -7.48 8.26
N ASN A 53 27.56 -7.81 9.29
CA ASN A 53 27.69 -7.29 10.65
C ASN A 53 27.66 -8.42 11.71
N GLY A 54 27.87 -9.67 11.30
CA GLY A 54 27.79 -10.85 12.16
C GLY A 54 26.39 -11.46 12.31
N SER A 55 25.34 -10.88 11.71
CA SER A 55 23.99 -11.47 11.70
C SER A 55 23.78 -12.57 10.66
N GLY A 56 24.78 -12.82 9.81
CA GLY A 56 24.70 -13.75 8.70
C GLY A 56 24.03 -13.15 7.46
N PHE A 57 24.18 -13.84 6.34
CA PHE A 57 23.64 -13.43 5.05
C PHE A 57 22.42 -14.26 4.67
N ILE A 58 21.34 -13.60 4.25
CA ILE A 58 20.10 -14.22 3.78
C ILE A 58 19.86 -13.75 2.35
N LYS A 59 19.63 -14.69 1.41
CA LYS A 59 19.24 -14.33 0.05
C LYS A 59 17.91 -13.59 0.04
N LEU A 60 17.72 -12.63 -0.88
CA LEU A 60 16.48 -11.85 -0.97
C LEU A 60 15.24 -12.76 -1.12
N ARG A 61 15.34 -13.79 -1.97
CA ARG A 61 14.26 -14.77 -2.16
C ARG A 61 13.87 -15.55 -0.90
N ASP A 62 14.78 -15.65 0.08
CA ASP A 62 14.60 -16.41 1.32
C ASP A 62 14.14 -15.50 2.48
N VAL A 63 13.92 -14.21 2.24
CA VAL A 63 13.35 -13.29 3.22
C VAL A 63 11.95 -13.75 3.60
N SER A 64 11.66 -13.71 4.91
CA SER A 64 10.37 -14.15 5.46
C SER A 64 9.19 -13.52 4.70
N PRO A 65 8.19 -14.31 4.29
CA PRO A 65 7.06 -13.81 3.54
C PRO A 65 6.19 -12.84 4.34
N LYS A 66 6.40 -12.72 5.66
CA LYS A 66 5.71 -11.77 6.55
C LYS A 66 6.11 -10.31 6.29
N PHE A 67 7.21 -10.04 5.60
CA PHE A 67 7.58 -8.69 5.22
C PHE A 67 6.90 -8.28 3.92
N ASP A 68 6.22 -7.15 3.96
CA ASP A 68 5.53 -6.56 2.81
C ASP A 68 6.47 -5.60 2.06
N VAL A 69 7.34 -4.91 2.80
CA VAL A 69 8.34 -3.98 2.27
C VAL A 69 9.72 -4.37 2.78
N ILE A 70 10.67 -4.49 1.85
CA ILE A 70 12.07 -4.84 2.10
C ILE A 70 12.92 -3.63 1.69
N ASN A 71 13.51 -2.97 2.69
CA ASN A 71 14.46 -1.88 2.52
C ASN A 71 15.88 -2.46 2.45
N VAL A 72 16.47 -2.52 1.27
CA VAL A 72 17.84 -2.96 1.02
C VAL A 72 18.81 -1.88 1.49
N SER A 73 19.73 -2.23 2.39
CA SER A 73 20.59 -1.26 3.11
C SER A 73 22.07 -1.50 2.84
N PHE A 74 22.82 -0.58 2.26
CA PHE A 74 22.43 0.73 1.71
C PHE A 74 23.04 0.94 0.32
N ALA A 75 22.47 1.86 -0.45
CA ALA A 75 23.22 2.49 -1.54
C ALA A 75 24.20 3.52 -0.97
N GLU A 76 25.45 3.48 -1.43
CA GLU A 76 26.58 4.23 -0.87
C GLU A 76 27.24 5.13 -1.95
N PRO A 77 28.00 6.16 -1.55
CA PRO A 77 28.73 7.01 -2.50
C PRO A 77 29.82 6.22 -3.22
N THR A 78 29.84 6.29 -4.56
CA THR A 78 30.83 5.56 -5.38
C THR A 78 32.21 6.22 -5.41
N SER A 79 32.30 7.52 -5.11
CA SER A 79 33.54 8.32 -5.19
C SER A 79 33.70 9.26 -3.98
N GLY A 80 33.46 8.74 -2.77
CA GLY A 80 33.48 9.52 -1.53
C GLY A 80 32.30 10.49 -1.39
N VAL A 81 32.19 11.15 -0.23
CA VAL A 81 31.06 12.04 0.11
C VAL A 81 30.94 13.30 -0.75
N THR A 82 31.98 13.62 -1.52
CA THR A 82 32.14 14.93 -2.19
C THR A 82 31.47 15.03 -3.56
N ASN A 83 31.37 13.93 -4.30
CA ASN A 83 30.87 13.94 -5.69
C ASN A 83 29.38 13.62 -5.83
N GLY A 84 28.69 13.30 -4.73
CA GLY A 84 27.24 13.14 -4.68
C GLY A 84 26.65 12.05 -5.59
N THR A 85 27.49 11.21 -6.19
CA THR A 85 27.12 10.05 -7.00
C THR A 85 26.89 8.88 -6.07
N ILE A 86 25.71 8.27 -6.14
CA ILE A 86 25.31 7.13 -5.32
C ILE A 86 25.20 5.92 -6.22
N GLY A 87 25.80 4.81 -5.78
CA GLY A 87 25.72 3.53 -6.44
C GLY A 87 25.30 2.44 -5.45
N PHE A 88 25.01 1.28 -6.00
CA PHE A 88 24.64 0.11 -5.24
C PHE A 88 25.42 -1.09 -5.79
N THR A 89 26.00 -1.87 -4.90
CA THR A 89 26.69 -3.12 -5.26
C THR A 89 26.19 -4.21 -4.33
N PRO A 90 25.52 -5.26 -4.85
CA PRO A 90 25.02 -6.35 -4.02
C PRO A 90 26.13 -7.06 -3.25
N TYR A 91 25.97 -7.21 -1.94
CA TYR A 91 26.88 -7.98 -1.10
C TYR A 91 26.57 -9.48 -1.26
N ASN A 92 27.59 -10.26 -1.60
CA ASN A 92 27.51 -11.72 -1.79
C ASN A 92 26.41 -12.14 -2.80
N TYR A 93 26.19 -11.29 -3.81
CA TYR A 93 25.25 -11.47 -4.92
C TYR A 93 25.91 -11.08 -6.24
N THR A 94 25.46 -11.66 -7.35
CA THR A 94 25.67 -11.06 -8.67
C THR A 94 24.55 -10.07 -8.95
N ASP A 95 24.81 -9.04 -9.76
CA ASP A 95 23.77 -8.07 -10.17
C ASP A 95 22.58 -8.75 -10.86
N THR A 96 22.86 -9.81 -11.63
CA THR A 96 21.83 -10.57 -12.34
C THR A 96 20.94 -11.33 -11.36
N ASP A 97 21.54 -12.04 -10.40
CA ASP A 97 20.78 -12.79 -9.40
C ASP A 97 20.00 -11.86 -8.46
N PHE A 98 20.57 -10.71 -8.11
CA PHE A 98 19.91 -9.71 -7.29
C PHE A 98 18.66 -9.18 -8.00
N LYS A 99 18.79 -8.80 -9.27
CA LYS A 99 17.67 -8.31 -10.10
C LYS A 99 16.59 -9.39 -10.26
N ALA A 100 16.98 -10.64 -10.49
CA ALA A 100 16.04 -11.75 -10.59
C ALA A 100 15.24 -11.93 -9.29
N ASP A 101 15.89 -11.86 -8.13
CA ASP A 101 15.23 -12.01 -6.84
C ASP A 101 14.32 -10.82 -6.50
N VAL A 102 14.73 -9.60 -6.85
CA VAL A 102 13.88 -8.41 -6.74
C VAL A 102 12.61 -8.58 -7.58
N SER A 103 12.74 -8.99 -8.85
CA SER A 103 11.59 -9.23 -9.73
C SER A 103 10.70 -10.35 -9.21
N TYR A 104 11.28 -11.42 -8.67
CA TYR A 104 10.54 -12.50 -8.04
C TYR A 104 9.71 -11.99 -6.86
N LEU A 105 10.30 -11.27 -5.91
CA LEU A 105 9.58 -10.73 -4.75
C LEU A 105 8.49 -9.73 -5.16
N GLN A 106 8.74 -8.90 -6.16
CA GLN A 106 7.75 -7.97 -6.73
C GLN A 106 6.57 -8.71 -7.36
N SER A 107 6.81 -9.85 -8.03
CA SER A 107 5.74 -10.71 -8.56
C SER A 107 4.84 -11.29 -7.45
N GLN A 108 5.38 -11.43 -6.24
CA GLN A 108 4.64 -11.86 -5.04
C GLN A 108 3.93 -10.68 -4.33
N GLY A 109 3.90 -9.49 -4.94
CA GLY A 109 3.27 -8.29 -4.38
C GLY A 109 4.12 -7.53 -3.37
N LYS A 110 5.35 -7.98 -3.09
CA LYS A 110 6.26 -7.32 -2.14
C LYS A 110 6.87 -6.06 -2.76
N LYS A 111 7.22 -5.09 -1.91
CA LYS A 111 7.97 -3.90 -2.35
C LYS A 111 9.42 -4.06 -1.93
N VAL A 112 10.34 -4.00 -2.89
CA VAL A 112 11.79 -3.97 -2.62
C VAL A 112 12.30 -2.58 -2.95
N ILE A 113 12.96 -1.96 -1.98
CA ILE A 113 13.30 -0.54 -1.99
C ILE A 113 14.77 -0.41 -1.59
N ILE A 114 15.58 0.29 -2.37
CA ILE A 114 16.98 0.53 -2.00
C ILE A 114 17.04 1.76 -1.10
N SER A 115 17.46 1.58 0.14
CA SER A 115 17.61 2.65 1.11
C SER A 115 18.92 3.40 0.87
N MET A 116 18.82 4.72 0.68
CA MET A 116 19.98 5.60 0.73
C MET A 116 20.22 5.98 2.19
N GLY A 117 21.38 5.60 2.73
CA GLY A 117 21.70 5.79 4.14
C GLY A 117 23.18 5.68 4.41
N VAL A 118 23.55 5.64 5.69
CA VAL A 118 24.94 5.78 6.12
C VAL A 118 25.35 4.67 7.07
N ARG A 119 26.30 3.83 6.63
CA ARG A 119 27.22 3.12 7.53
C ARG A 119 28.28 4.08 8.11
N MET A 120 28.52 5.22 7.46
CA MET A 120 29.29 6.38 7.98
C MET A 120 28.64 7.70 7.56
N GLY A 121 28.43 8.60 8.52
CA GLY A 121 27.54 9.77 8.44
C GLY A 121 27.68 10.71 7.23
N ARG A 122 26.52 11.29 6.87
CA ARG A 122 26.27 12.38 5.91
C ARG A 122 26.74 12.15 4.46
N CYS A 123 25.80 11.79 3.57
CA CYS A 123 25.98 11.91 2.12
C CYS A 123 25.37 13.23 1.61
N ASN A 124 26.15 14.02 0.85
CA ASN A 124 25.65 15.19 0.11
C ASN A 124 25.28 14.76 -1.33
N CYS A 125 24.17 14.04 -1.48
CA CYS A 125 23.75 13.45 -2.75
C CYS A 125 23.15 14.52 -3.69
N ARG A 126 23.72 14.71 -4.89
CA ARG A 126 23.20 15.66 -5.90
C ARG A 126 22.56 14.96 -7.10
N THR A 127 22.91 13.69 -7.36
CA THR A 127 22.49 12.98 -8.58
C THR A 127 22.30 11.48 -8.34
N PRO A 128 21.06 10.96 -8.43
CA PRO A 128 20.78 9.52 -8.30
C PRO A 128 20.93 8.75 -9.64
N GLU A 129 21.41 7.50 -9.60
CA GLU A 129 21.39 6.55 -10.73
C GLU A 129 19.96 6.06 -11.07
N PRO A 130 19.71 5.44 -12.25
CA PRO A 130 18.38 4.94 -12.66
C PRO A 130 17.73 3.98 -11.65
N GLU A 131 18.52 3.16 -10.95
CA GLU A 131 18.02 2.26 -9.91
C GLU A 131 17.43 3.02 -8.70
N ILE A 132 17.90 4.25 -8.47
CA ILE A 132 17.39 5.16 -7.43
C ILE A 132 16.18 5.98 -7.95
N ILE A 133 16.01 6.12 -9.27
CA ILE A 133 14.77 6.70 -9.83
C ILE A 133 13.58 5.76 -9.56
N SER A 134 13.82 4.44 -9.63
CA SER A 134 12.85 3.41 -9.23
C SER A 134 12.47 3.52 -7.73
N LEU A 135 13.43 3.85 -6.85
CA LEU A 135 13.19 4.17 -5.43
C LEU A 135 12.20 5.34 -5.26
N ILE A 136 12.39 6.45 -5.96
CA ILE A 136 11.51 7.62 -5.87
C ILE A 136 10.10 7.27 -6.34
N GLN A 137 9.98 6.48 -7.40
CA GLN A 137 8.68 6.02 -7.93
C GLN A 137 7.98 5.06 -6.95
N SER A 138 8.71 4.12 -6.34
CA SER A 138 8.17 3.22 -5.33
C SER A 138 7.69 3.98 -4.09
N LEU A 139 8.46 4.94 -3.58
CA LEU A 139 8.06 5.76 -2.44
C LEU A 139 6.82 6.64 -2.72
N ARG A 140 6.69 7.17 -3.94
CA ARG A 140 5.45 7.85 -4.36
C ARG A 140 4.28 6.88 -4.44
N SER A 141 4.50 5.66 -4.94
CA SER A 141 3.44 4.63 -4.97
C SER A 141 2.95 4.27 -3.57
N LEU A 142 3.86 4.09 -2.60
CA LEU A 142 3.51 3.81 -1.20
C LEU A 142 2.72 4.94 -0.55
N ARG A 143 3.10 6.20 -0.81
CA ARG A 143 2.34 7.37 -0.33
C ARG A 143 0.91 7.38 -0.88
N ASN A 144 0.75 7.08 -2.17
CA ASN A 144 -0.56 7.11 -2.82
C ASN A 144 -1.43 5.92 -2.40
N THR A 145 -0.86 4.74 -2.20
CA THR A 145 -1.57 3.58 -1.64
C THR A 145 -2.00 3.85 -0.19
N ALA A 146 -1.11 4.35 0.66
CA ALA A 146 -1.46 4.69 2.04
C ALA A 146 -2.50 5.82 2.16
N SER A 147 -2.56 6.74 1.19
CA SER A 147 -3.60 7.78 1.14
C SER A 147 -4.93 7.32 0.56
N THR A 148 -4.97 6.25 -0.24
CA THR A 148 -6.23 5.71 -0.82
C THR A 148 -6.95 4.73 0.12
N ASP A 149 -6.27 4.25 1.16
CA ASP A 149 -6.85 3.43 2.24
C ASP A 149 -7.41 4.25 3.43
N LEU A 150 -7.53 5.58 3.29
CA LEU A 150 -8.03 6.52 4.32
C LEU A 150 -9.28 7.31 3.89
N MET A 151 -10.03 6.86 2.89
CA MET A 151 -11.33 7.44 2.50
C MET A 151 -12.46 6.43 2.57
#